data_AF-A0A1M2NGK4-F1
#
_entry.id   AF-A0A1M2NGK4-F1
#
_cell.length_a   1.000
_cell.length_b   1.000
_cell.length_c   1.000
_cell.angle_alpha   90.00
_cell.angle_beta   90.00
_cell.angle_gamma   90.00
#
_symmetry.space_group_name_H-M   'P 1'
#
loop_
_entity.id
_entity.type
_entity.pdbx_description
1 polymer ?
#
loop_
_entity_poly.entity_id
_entity_poly.type
_entity_poly.pdbx_seq_one_letter_code
_entity_poly.pdbx_strand_id
1 'polypeptide(L)' 'MSKPLTSIERKIVFMNVAGVQFEVDKQVIVSETRCPAAGEQCTYLTLADGTQITAVTDTIRELVIIRGVKR' A
#
# COMPACT_ATOMS: atom_id res chain seq x y z
N MET A 1 -7.65 -31.65 15.86
CA MET A 1 -7.42 -31.35 14.44
C MET A 1 -7.12 -29.87 14.30
N SER A 2 -5.86 -29.48 14.04
CA SER A 2 -5.50 -28.08 13.84
C SER A 2 -5.97 -27.63 12.46
N LYS A 3 -6.78 -26.57 12.38
CA LYS A 3 -7.14 -25.95 11.10
C LYS A 3 -5.86 -25.38 10.48
N PRO A 4 -5.58 -25.60 9.18
CA PRO A 4 -4.49 -24.90 8.52
C PRO A 4 -4.78 -23.41 8.56
N LEU A 5 -3.88 -22.62 9.15
CA LEU A 5 -3.96 -21.17 9.14
C LEU A 5 -3.47 -20.70 7.77
N THR A 6 -4.40 -20.37 6.87
CA THR A 6 -4.05 -19.57 5.69
C THR A 6 -3.59 -18.19 6.16
N SER A 7 -2.35 -17.82 5.85
CA SER A 7 -1.87 -16.45 6.09
C SER A 7 -2.33 -15.55 4.93
N ILE A 8 -2.92 -14.41 5.26
CA ILE A 8 -3.35 -13.38 4.30
C ILE A 8 -2.53 -12.14 4.59
N GLU A 9 -1.71 -11.73 3.63
CA GLU A 9 -0.94 -10.47 3.67
C GLU A 9 -1.60 -9.48 2.69
N ARG A 10 -1.77 -8.23 3.11
CA ARG A 10 -2.32 -7.15 2.27
C ARG A 10 -1.27 -6.08 2.09
N LYS A 11 -0.99 -5.74 0.84
CA LYS A 11 -0.01 -4.73 0.46
C LYS A 11 -0.65 -3.68 -0.43
N ILE A 12 -0.10 -2.48 -0.42
CA ILE A 12 -0.42 -1.42 -1.37
C ILE A 12 0.79 -1.27 -2.30
N VAL A 13 0.52 -1.33 -3.60
CA VAL A 13 1.51 -1.10 -4.66
C VAL A 13 1.15 0.19 -5.36
N PHE A 14 2.15 1.04 -5.63
CA PHE A 14 1.96 2.33 -6.28
C PHE A 14 3.27 2.82 -6.89
N MET A 15 3.17 3.79 -7.80
CA MET A 15 4.30 4.56 -8.32
C MET A 15 4.37 5.90 -7.58
N ASN A 16 5.57 6.34 -7.20
CA ASN A 16 5.75 7.70 -6.71
C ASN A 16 5.90 8.70 -7.87
N VAL A 17 5.86 10.00 -7.56
CA VAL A 17 6.02 11.06 -8.56
C VAL A 17 7.40 11.10 -9.24
N ALA A 18 8.39 10.38 -8.72
CA ALA A 18 9.70 10.19 -9.33
C ALA A 18 9.77 8.96 -10.27
N GLY A 19 8.66 8.25 -10.47
CA GLY A 19 8.59 7.06 -11.34
C GLY A 19 9.07 5.76 -10.69
N VAL A 20 9.32 5.75 -9.37
CA VAL A 20 9.75 4.57 -8.62
C VAL A 20 8.54 3.81 -8.09
N GLN A 21 8.51 2.51 -8.30
CA GLN A 21 7.47 1.64 -7.77
C GLN A 21 7.77 1.22 -6.32
N PHE A 22 6.76 1.28 -5.48
CA PHE A 22 6.80 0.83 -4.08
C PHE A 22 5.79 -0.27 -3.85
N GLU A 23 6.13 -1.16 -2.92
CA GLU A 23 5.24 -2.16 -2.34
C GLU A 23 5.35 -2.02 -0.83
N VAL A 24 4.24 -1.65 -0.17
CA VAL A 24 4.20 -1.37 1.26
C VAL A 24 3.10 -2.20 1.90
N ASP A 25 3.35 -2.78 3.07
CA ASP A 25 2.30 -3.49 3.81
C ASP A 25 1.18 -2.52 4.19
N LYS A 26 -0.07 -2.88 3.90
CA LYS A 26 -1.24 -2.00 4.10
C LYS A 26 -1.38 -1.55 5.56
N GLN A 27 -0.97 -2.39 6.50
CA GLN A 27 -0.99 -2.09 7.94
C GLN A 27 -0.03 -0.98 8.37
N VAL A 28 0.96 -0.64 7.55
CA VAL A 28 1.95 0.42 7.85
C VAL A 28 1.46 1.78 7.38
N ILE A 29 0.51 1.85 6.44
CA ILE A 29 -0.08 3.10 5.96
C ILE A 29 -1.11 3.57 6.97
N VAL A 30 -0.86 4.70 7.62
CA VAL A 30 -1.72 5.26 8.67
C VAL A 30 -2.65 6.33 8.14
N SER A 31 -2.32 6.98 7.02
CA SER A 31 -3.22 7.94 6.37
C SER A 31 -2.97 8.06 4.87
N GLU A 32 -4.04 8.38 4.15
CA GLU A 32 -4.04 8.69 2.72
C GLU A 32 -4.73 10.03 2.53
N THR A 33 -4.02 11.03 2.01
CA THR A 33 -4.56 12.38 1.80
C THR A 33 -4.36 12.79 0.35
N ARG A 34 -5.43 13.20 -0.32
CA ARG A 34 -5.29 13.73 -1.69
C ARG A 34 -4.48 15.02 -1.69
N CYS A 35 -3.68 15.22 -2.72
CA CYS A 35 -2.93 16.45 -2.89
C CYS A 35 -3.86 17.67 -2.95
N PRO A 36 -3.51 18.79 -2.30
CA PRO A 36 -4.39 19.96 -2.15
C PRO A 36 -4.52 20.79 -3.43
N ALA A 37 -3.58 20.68 -4.37
CA ALA A 37 -3.64 21.43 -5.62
C ALA A 37 -4.66 20.81 -6.58
N ALA A 38 -5.58 21.65 -7.07
CA ALA A 38 -6.58 21.23 -8.05
C ALA A 38 -5.89 20.71 -9.32
N GLY A 39 -6.18 19.46 -9.69
CA GLY A 39 -5.64 18.82 -10.89
C GLY A 39 -4.40 17.96 -10.67
N GLU A 40 -3.80 17.94 -9.48
CA GLU A 40 -2.72 16.99 -9.18
C GLU A 40 -3.28 15.58 -9.02
N GLN A 41 -2.77 14.65 -9.83
CA GLN A 41 -3.08 13.22 -9.72
C GLN A 41 -2.16 12.55 -8.69
N CYS A 42 -2.08 13.13 -7.49
CA CYS A 42 -1.29 12.54 -6.41
C CYS A 42 -2.04 12.38 -5.08
N THR A 43 -1.52 11.45 -4.29
CA THR A 43 -1.98 11.12 -2.94
C THR A 43 -0.76 11.02 -2.04
N TYR A 44 -0.79 11.71 -0.90
CA TYR A 44 0.18 11.55 0.17
C TYR A 44 -0.18 10.31 0.99
N LEU A 45 0.71 9.34 1.01
CA LEU A 45 0.65 8.17 1.87
C LEU A 45 1.57 8.43 3.06
N THR A 46 1.01 8.46 4.27
CA THR A 46 1.80 8.58 5.50
C THR A 46 1.96 7.20 6.13
N LEU A 47 3.20 6.82 6.43
CA LEU A 47 3.56 5.58 7.09
C LEU A 47 3.59 5.77 8.62
N ALA A 48 3.52 4.65 9.34
CA ALA A 48 3.52 4.63 10.80
C ALA A 48 4.79 5.22 11.44
N ASP A 49 5.92 5.23 10.73
CA ASP A 49 7.17 5.86 11.17
C ASP A 49 7.24 7.38 10.89
N GLY A 50 6.16 7.95 10.34
CA GLY A 50 6.08 9.37 9.95
C GLY A 50 6.61 9.66 8.55
N THR A 51 7.13 8.67 7.82
CA THR A 51 7.54 8.84 6.43
C THR A 51 6.32 9.19 5.57
N GLN A 52 6.45 10.23 4.75
CA GLN A 52 5.44 10.60 3.76
C GLN A 52 5.93 10.30 2.35
N ILE A 53 5.11 9.61 1.57
CA ILE A 53 5.38 9.27 0.17
C ILE A 53 4.31 9.89 -0.72
N THR A 54 4.71 10.64 -1.74
CA THR A 54 3.80 11.17 -2.75
C THR A 54 3.62 10.15 -3.87
N ALA A 55 2.46 9.48 -3.87
CA ALA A 55 2.08 8.49 -4.86
C ALA A 55 1.27 9.13 -6.00
N VAL A 56 1.40 8.58 -7.22
CA VAL A 56 0.50 8.90 -8.33
C VAL A 56 -0.81 8.15 -8.11
N THR A 57 -1.92 8.88 -7.96
CA THR A 57 -3.20 8.37 -7.43
C THR A 57 -3.76 7.18 -8.21
N ASP A 58 -3.67 7.21 -9.54
CA ASP A 58 -4.25 6.19 -10.42
C ASP A 58 -3.45 4.87 -10.41
N THR A 59 -2.20 4.89 -9.95
CA THR A 59 -1.32 3.73 -9.81
C THR A 59 -1.51 2.96 -8.52
N ILE A 60 -2.23 3.51 -7.54
CA ILE A 60 -2.44 2.87 -6.24
C ILE A 60 -3.36 1.65 -6.39
N ARG A 61 -2.88 0.49 -5.95
CA ARG A 61 -3.57 -0.80 -6.03
C ARG A 61 -3.35 -1.61 -4.75
N GLU A 62 -4.38 -2.30 -4.28
CA GLU A 62 -4.25 -3.29 -3.20
C GLU A 62 -3.88 -4.66 -3.79
N LEU A 63 -2.81 -5.25 -3.28
CA LEU A 63 -2.37 -6.61 -3.56
C LEU A 63 -2.70 -7.49 -2.35
N VAL A 64 -3.46 -8.58 -2.59
CA VAL A 64 -3.78 -9.58 -1.57
C VAL A 64 -2.97 -10.84 -1.85
N ILE A 65 -2.10 -11.21 -0.91
CA ILE A 65 -1.23 -12.37 -1.01
C ILE A 65 -1.79 -13.46 -0.08
N ILE A 66 -2.21 -14.58 -0.68
CA ILE A 66 -2.75 -15.74 0.04
C ILE A 66 -1.67 -16.82 0.08
N ARG A 67 -1.10 -17.08 1.26
CA ARG A 67 -0.11 -18.15 1.45
C ARG A 67 -0.80 -19.36 2.06
N GLY A 68 -0.86 -20.46 1.29
CA GLY A 68 -1.30 -21.76 1.79
C GLY A 68 -0.18 -22.41 2.59
N VAL A 69 -0.44 -22.74 3.86
CA VAL A 69 0.50 -23.58 4.64
C VAL A 69 0.29 -25.02 4.18
N LYS A 70 1.30 -25.61 3.51
CA LYS A 70 1.32 -27.06 3.28
C LYS A 70 1.36 -27.75 4.64
N ARG A 71 0.43 -28.70 4.83
CA ARG A 71 0.36 -29.60 5.99
C ARG A 71 1.66 -30.37 6.17
#